data_AF-A0A3A5V5T1-F1
#
_entry.id   AF-A0A3A5V5T1-F1
#
_cell.length_a   1.000
_cell.length_b   1.000
_cell.length_c   1.000
_cell.angle_alpha   90.00
_cell.angle_beta   90.00
_cell.angle_gamma   90.00
#
_symmetry.space_group_name_H-M   'P 1'
#
loop_
_entity.id
_entity.type
_entity.pdbx_description
1 polymer ?
#
loop_
_entity_poly.entity_id
_entity_poly.type
_entity_poly.pdbx_seq_one_letter_code
_entity_poly.pdbx_strand_id
1 'polypeptide(L)'
;MKIPLGEGGKVLFVEHPQRGWEIPGGHIEPGESPDEAMLRELHEETGLAGRIQRWNTTYYPEGWVAHVVVEETENDEWNVRDMKVSNVKWWGEVPPLKEWTVEEFTDLSAWCCSDY
;
A
#
# COMPACT_ATOMS: atom_id res chain seq x y z
N MET A 1 -14.24 -10.37 -13.15
CA MET A 1 -14.64 -10.80 -11.80
C MET A 1 -14.07 -9.78 -10.83
N LYS A 2 -14.86 -9.25 -9.89
CA LYS A 2 -14.40 -8.28 -8.90
C LYS A 2 -13.84 -9.04 -7.70
N ILE A 3 -12.62 -8.73 -7.27
CA ILE A 3 -11.95 -9.44 -6.14
C ILE A 3 -11.93 -8.46 -4.97
N PRO A 4 -12.67 -8.73 -3.89
CA PRO A 4 -12.73 -7.84 -2.74
C PRO A 4 -11.38 -7.82 -2.00
N LEU A 5 -11.03 -6.65 -1.45
CA LEU A 5 -9.81 -6.46 -0.67
C LEU A 5 -10.12 -6.28 0.82
N GLY A 6 -9.15 -6.63 1.69
CA GLY A 6 -9.19 -6.34 3.13
C GLY A 6 -10.44 -6.87 3.84
N GLU A 7 -10.82 -8.12 3.59
CA GLU A 7 -12.06 -8.74 4.12
C GLU A 7 -13.36 -7.99 3.79
N GLY A 8 -13.38 -7.25 2.67
CA GLY A 8 -14.50 -6.40 2.27
C GLY A 8 -14.38 -4.96 2.76
N GLY A 9 -13.25 -4.60 3.37
CA GLY A 9 -12.81 -3.24 3.62
C GLY A 9 -12.24 -2.55 2.36
N LYS A 10 -11.46 -1.49 2.57
CA LYS A 10 -10.72 -0.81 1.50
C LYS A 10 -9.23 -0.81 1.80
N VAL A 11 -8.42 -0.87 0.76
CA VAL A 11 -6.95 -0.79 0.82
C VAL A 11 -6.50 0.43 0.04
N LEU A 12 -5.50 1.15 0.55
CA LEU A 12 -4.97 2.36 -0.05
C LEU A 12 -3.95 2.05 -1.14
N PHE A 13 -4.08 2.71 -2.28
CA PHE A 13 -3.14 2.62 -3.40
C PHE A 13 -2.72 4.01 -3.87
N VAL A 14 -1.54 4.07 -4.47
CA VAL A 14 -1.02 5.22 -5.20
C VAL A 14 -0.94 4.91 -6.69
N GLU A 15 -1.16 5.91 -7.53
CA GLU A 15 -1.04 5.80 -8.98
C GLU A 15 0.27 6.43 -9.45
N HIS A 16 1.21 5.60 -9.88
CA HIS A 16 2.42 6.03 -10.55
C HIS A 16 2.13 6.26 -12.06
N PRO A 17 2.57 7.38 -12.67
CA PRO A 17 2.18 7.74 -14.05
C PRO A 17 2.44 6.68 -15.13
N GLN A 18 3.51 5.90 -14.97
CA GLN A 18 3.89 4.83 -15.90
C GLN A 18 3.42 3.45 -15.44
N ARG A 19 3.77 3.08 -14.20
CA ARG A 19 3.56 1.77 -13.56
C ARG A 19 2.12 1.51 -13.11
N GLY A 20 1.27 2.54 -13.05
CA GLY A 20 -0.14 2.41 -12.67
C GLY A 20 -0.33 2.30 -11.16
N TRP A 21 -1.40 1.62 -10.74
CA TRP A 21 -1.76 1.47 -9.33
C TRP A 21 -0.88 0.46 -8.61
N GLU A 22 -0.37 0.85 -7.45
CA GLU A 22 0.48 0.04 -6.58
C GLU A 22 0.28 0.37 -5.09
N ILE A 23 0.83 -0.48 -4.22
CA ILE A 23 0.90 -0.21 -2.78
C ILE A 23 1.93 0.91 -2.56
N PRO A 24 1.68 1.90 -1.67
CA PRO A 24 2.66 2.91 -1.33
C PRO A 24 3.96 2.30 -0.81
N GLY A 25 5.10 2.84 -1.23
CA GLY A 25 6.39 2.34 -0.78
C GLY A 25 7.58 2.78 -1.62
N GLY A 26 8.77 2.61 -1.05
CA GLY A 26 10.01 3.04 -1.67
C GLY A 26 11.24 2.44 -1.01
N HIS A 27 12.40 3.03 -1.32
CA HIS A 27 13.69 2.54 -0.83
C HIS A 27 13.95 3.04 0.58
N ILE A 28 14.68 2.24 1.36
CA ILE A 28 15.24 2.66 2.64
C ILE A 28 16.40 3.61 2.38
N GLU A 29 16.38 4.78 3.01
CA GLU A 29 17.48 5.74 2.91
C GLU A 29 18.61 5.43 3.91
N PRO A 30 19.85 5.90 3.66
CA PRO A 30 20.97 5.67 4.58
C PRO A 30 20.68 6.18 6.00
N GLY A 31 20.62 5.25 6.95
CA GLY A 31 20.38 5.55 8.37
C GLY A 31 18.94 5.35 8.81
N GLU A 32 18.02 5.01 7.90
CA GLU A 32 16.63 4.66 8.25
C GLU A 32 16.50 3.19 8.64
N SER A 33 15.64 2.92 9.61
CA SER A 33 15.05 1.60 9.84
C SER A 33 13.93 1.32 8.82
N PRO A 34 13.56 0.05 8.58
CA PRO A 34 12.43 -0.29 7.72
C PRO A 34 11.10 0.37 8.14
N ASP A 35 10.89 0.51 9.45
CA ASP A 35 9.71 1.19 10.02
C ASP A 35 9.68 2.67 9.64
N GLU A 36 10.82 3.36 9.78
CA GLU A 36 10.96 4.77 9.41
C GLU A 36 10.73 4.99 7.92
N ALA A 37 11.39 4.20 7.08
CA ALA A 37 11.24 4.28 5.63
C ALA A 37 9.79 4.05 5.18
N MET A 38 9.11 3.04 5.75
CA MET A 38 7.72 2.74 5.39
C MET A 38 6.76 3.86 5.78
N LEU A 39 6.89 4.39 7.00
CA LEU A 39 6.01 5.47 7.46
C LEU A 39 6.31 6.79 6.74
N ARG A 40 7.58 7.05 6.37
CA ARG A 40 7.96 8.17 5.52
C ARG A 40 7.33 8.07 4.14
N GLU A 41 7.52 6.96 3.42
CA GLU A 41 6.98 6.80 2.06
C GLU A 41 5.45 6.85 2.05
N LEU A 42 4.78 6.24 3.05
CA LEU A 42 3.32 6.41 3.21
C LEU A 42 2.94 7.88 3.30
N HIS A 43 3.62 8.66 4.12
CA HIS A 43 3.33 10.08 4.30
C HIS A 43 3.66 10.90 3.05
N GLU A 44 4.79 10.65 2.40
CA GLU A 44 5.21 11.35 1.18
C GLU A 44 4.23 11.11 0.02
N GLU A 45 3.84 9.86 -0.20
CA GLU A 45 3.02 9.48 -1.36
C GLU A 45 1.51 9.67 -1.12
N THR A 46 1.05 9.71 0.13
CA THR A 46 -0.39 9.78 0.43
C THR A 46 -0.80 10.97 1.29
N GLY A 47 0.14 11.58 2.02
CA GLY A 47 -0.14 12.59 3.04
C GLY A 47 -0.71 12.04 4.34
N LEU A 48 -0.79 10.71 4.50
CA LEU A 48 -1.34 10.08 5.69
C LEU A 48 -0.25 9.67 6.68
N ALA A 49 -0.61 9.73 7.97
CA ALA A 49 0.14 9.07 9.03
C ALA A 49 -0.53 7.74 9.38
N GLY A 50 0.28 6.73 9.70
CA GLY A 50 -0.21 5.39 10.01
C GLY A 50 0.58 4.71 11.12
N ARG A 51 0.08 3.55 11.52
CA ARG A 51 0.74 2.65 12.46
C ARG A 51 0.87 1.26 11.85
N ILE A 52 2.10 0.76 11.80
CA ILE A 52 2.38 -0.61 11.39
C ILE A 52 1.74 -1.57 12.40
N GLN A 53 0.90 -2.49 11.92
CA GLN A 53 0.33 -3.56 12.72
C GLN A 53 1.18 -4.83 12.62
N ARG A 54 1.65 -5.13 11.40
CA ARG A 54 2.27 -6.41 11.09
C ARG A 54 3.21 -6.28 9.91
N TRP A 55 4.34 -6.96 9.98
CA TRP A 55 5.30 -7.11 8.89
C TRP A 55 5.18 -8.49 8.22
N ASN A 56 5.19 -8.49 6.89
CA ASN A 56 5.46 -9.65 6.06
C ASN A 56 6.89 -9.55 5.56
N THR A 57 7.79 -10.33 6.18
CA THR A 57 9.21 -10.30 5.82
C THR A 57 9.65 -11.39 4.86
N THR A 58 8.71 -12.21 4.39
CA THR A 58 9.00 -13.43 3.62
C THR A 58 8.37 -13.43 2.23
N TYR A 59 7.39 -12.56 1.99
CA TYR A 59 6.66 -12.53 0.72
C TYR A 59 7.52 -12.00 -0.43
N TYR A 60 8.32 -10.97 -0.16
CA TYR A 60 9.29 -10.42 -1.11
C TYR A 60 10.72 -10.82 -0.73
N PRO A 61 11.49 -11.49 -1.61
CA PRO A 61 12.86 -11.90 -1.29
C PRO A 61 13.79 -10.70 -1.01
N GLU A 62 13.55 -9.59 -1.72
CA GLU A 62 14.38 -8.38 -1.70
C GLU A 62 13.69 -7.21 -0.98
N GLY A 63 12.65 -7.49 -0.18
CA GLY A 63 11.88 -6.41 0.44
C GLY A 63 10.88 -6.88 1.48
N TRP A 64 10.11 -5.92 2.00
CA TRP A 64 9.15 -6.14 3.06
C TRP A 64 7.83 -5.44 2.73
N VAL A 65 6.73 -6.05 3.14
CA VAL A 65 5.39 -5.46 3.06
C VAL A 65 4.84 -5.39 4.47
N ALA A 66 4.12 -4.34 4.83
CA ALA A 66 3.45 -4.28 6.12
C ALA A 66 1.99 -3.93 5.97
N HIS A 67 1.21 -4.45 6.91
CA HIS A 67 -0.14 -3.98 7.14
C HIS A 67 -0.07 -2.72 8.00
N VAL A 68 -0.39 -1.58 7.41
CA VAL A 68 -0.46 -0.28 8.09
C VAL A 68 -1.92 0.15 8.23
N VAL A 69 -2.29 0.60 9.41
CA VAL A 69 -3.60 1.19 9.68
C VAL A 69 -3.43 2.70 9.84
N VAL A 70 -4.30 3.46 9.19
CA VAL A 70 -4.35 4.93 9.23
C VAL A 70 -5.66 5.39 9.85
N GLU A 71 -5.75 6.67 10.17
CA GLU A 71 -7.03 7.27 10.57
C GLU A 71 -8.02 7.30 9.39
N GLU A 72 -9.32 7.30 9.69
CA GLU A 72 -10.37 7.38 8.67
C GLU A 72 -10.23 8.69 7.88
N THR A 73 -10.27 8.59 6.55
CA THR A 73 -10.17 9.73 5.65
C THR A 73 -11.54 10.22 5.23
N GLU A 74 -11.71 11.54 5.08
CA GLU A 74 -12.97 12.12 4.61
C GLU A 74 -13.28 11.75 3.15
N ASN A 75 -12.24 11.50 2.35
CA ASN A 75 -12.33 11.20 0.93
C ASN A 75 -11.76 9.81 0.63
N ASP A 76 -12.35 9.14 -0.35
CA ASP A 76 -11.86 7.87 -0.88
C ASP A 76 -10.76 8.04 -1.93
N GLU A 77 -10.61 9.24 -2.51
CA GLU A 77 -9.66 9.53 -3.61
C GLU A 77 -9.20 10.99 -3.54
N TRP A 78 -7.90 11.24 -3.70
CA TRP A 78 -7.32 12.58 -3.73
C TRP A 78 -6.02 12.64 -4.53
N ASN A 79 -5.70 13.82 -5.04
CA ASN A 79 -4.45 14.07 -5.74
C ASN A 79 -3.37 14.53 -4.77
N VAL A 80 -2.17 14.03 -4.97
CA VAL A 80 -0.95 14.40 -4.24
C VAL A 80 -0.02 15.16 -5.17
N ARG A 81 0.73 16.11 -4.61
CA ARG A 81 1.76 16.87 -5.34
C ARG A 81 3.12 16.19 -5.14
N ASP A 82 3.20 14.95 -5.56
CA ASP A 82 4.45 14.18 -5.55
C ASP A 82 4.99 14.03 -6.99
N MET A 83 6.30 13.87 -7.13
CA MET A 83 6.91 13.67 -8.45
C MET A 83 6.79 12.22 -8.95
N LYS A 84 6.60 11.26 -8.04
CA LYS A 84 6.50 9.81 -8.29
C LYS A 84 5.04 9.38 -8.49
N VAL A 85 4.08 9.99 -7.81
CA VAL A 85 2.66 9.57 -7.83
C VAL A 85 1.71 10.75 -8.06
N SER A 86 0.62 10.50 -8.80
CA SER A 86 -0.36 11.54 -9.15
C SER A 86 -1.67 11.46 -8.38
N ASN A 87 -2.08 10.26 -7.96
CA ASN A 87 -3.38 10.03 -7.35
C ASN A 87 -3.28 8.99 -6.23
N VAL A 88 -4.12 9.12 -5.22
CA VAL A 88 -4.23 8.21 -4.08
C VAL A 88 -5.67 7.79 -3.94
N LYS A 89 -5.93 6.50 -3.73
CA LYS A 89 -7.30 5.99 -3.66
C LYS A 89 -7.45 4.77 -2.76
N TRP A 90 -8.54 4.76 -2.01
CA TRP A 90 -9.06 3.60 -1.31
C TRP A 90 -9.84 2.69 -2.25
N TRP A 91 -9.38 1.46 -2.39
CA TRP A 91 -9.96 0.44 -3.25
C TRP A 91 -10.61 -0.67 -2.43
N GLY A 92 -11.91 -0.89 -2.64
CA GLY A 92 -12.61 -2.06 -2.09
C GLY A 92 -12.44 -3.33 -2.93
N GLU A 93 -11.83 -3.21 -4.11
CA GLU A 93 -11.56 -4.29 -5.05
C GLU A 93 -10.19 -4.11 -5.71
N VAL A 94 -9.55 -5.18 -6.17
CA VAL A 94 -8.23 -5.10 -6.83
C VAL A 94 -8.27 -4.09 -8.00
N PRO A 95 -7.41 -3.06 -8.01
CA PRO A 95 -7.38 -2.07 -9.09
C PRO A 95 -6.88 -2.65 -10.42
N PRO A 96 -6.95 -1.91 -11.53
CA PRO A 96 -6.28 -2.30 -12.77
C PRO A 96 -4.75 -2.23 -12.58
N LEU A 97 -4.14 -3.38 -12.28
CA LEU A 97 -2.71 -3.53 -12.05
C LEU A 97 -1.94 -3.68 -13.38
N LYS A 98 -0.70 -3.18 -13.41
CA LYS A 98 0.22 -3.40 -14.54
C LYS A 98 1.45 -4.23 -14.14
N GLU A 99 2.11 -3.90 -13.03
CA GLU A 99 3.30 -4.61 -12.56
C GLU A 99 2.96 -5.75 -11.60
N TRP A 100 1.97 -5.54 -10.76
CA TRP A 100 1.53 -6.52 -9.79
C TRP A 100 0.51 -7.49 -10.38
N THR A 101 0.57 -8.74 -9.98
CA THR A 101 -0.43 -9.75 -10.32
C THR A 101 -1.60 -9.71 -9.34
N VAL A 102 -2.75 -10.18 -9.82
CA VAL A 102 -3.94 -10.36 -8.98
C VAL A 102 -3.69 -11.37 -7.86
N GLU A 103 -2.89 -12.40 -8.13
CA GLU A 103 -2.51 -13.43 -7.16
C GLU A 103 -1.71 -12.82 -6.01
N GLU A 104 -0.71 -11.99 -6.31
CA GLU A 104 0.09 -11.31 -5.29
C GLU A 104 -0.76 -10.49 -4.32
N PHE A 105 -1.74 -9.76 -4.84
CA PHE A 105 -2.66 -8.99 -4.00
C PHE A 105 -3.63 -9.85 -3.21
N THR A 106 -4.10 -10.95 -3.80
CA THR A 106 -5.01 -11.86 -3.11
C THR A 106 -4.30 -12.50 -1.92
N ASP A 107 -3.05 -12.92 -2.11
CA ASP A 107 -2.22 -13.49 -1.05
C ASP A 107 -1.91 -12.47 0.05
N LEU A 108 -1.51 -11.26 -0.32
CA LEU A 108 -1.24 -10.19 0.65
C LEU A 108 -2.49 -9.80 1.42
N SER A 109 -3.65 -9.71 0.75
CA SER A 109 -4.92 -9.44 1.41
C SER A 109 -5.30 -10.56 2.37
N ALA A 110 -5.12 -11.82 1.99
CA ALA A 110 -5.38 -12.97 2.86
C ALA A 110 -4.42 -12.99 4.06
N TRP A 111 -3.14 -12.67 3.84
CA TRP A 111 -2.13 -12.58 4.88
C TRP A 111 -2.46 -11.51 5.92
N CYS A 112 -2.82 -10.29 5.48
CA CYS A 112 -3.18 -9.17 6.36
C CYS A 112 -4.35 -9.51 7.30
N CYS A 113 -5.24 -10.39 6.86
CA CYS A 113 -6.46 -10.75 7.57
C CYS A 113 -6.35 -12.11 8.30
N SER A 114 -5.20 -12.76 8.24
CA SER A 114 -4.99 -14.03 8.93
C SER A 114 -4.75 -13.82 10.44
N ASP A 115 -5.48 -14.56 11.27
CA ASP A 115 -5.41 -14.53 12.75
C ASP A 115 -4.13 -15.17 13.35
N TYR A 116 -3.17 -15.58 12.52
CA TYR A 116 -1.97 -16.32 12.96
C TYR A 116 -0.82 -15.42 13.36
#